data_AF-A0A4V2XUG1-F1
#
_entry.id   AF-A0A4V2XUG1-F1
#
_cell.length_a   1.000
_cell.length_b   1.000
_cell.length_c   1.000
_cell.angle_alpha   90.00
_cell.angle_beta   90.00
_cell.angle_gamma   90.00
#
_symmetry.space_group_name_H-M   'P 1'
#
loop_
_entity.id
_entity.type
_entity.pdbx_description
1 polymer ?
#
loop_
_entity_poly.entity_id
_entity_poly.type
_entity_poly.pdbx_seq_one_letter_code
_entity_poly.pdbx_strand_id
1 'polypeptide(L)'
;MSAWIGAALIVGGVIIHSVGELWQAAGGFEASNVLAPPEAIGQYLGVFGFGIALAESLGPALLTFSGIELGQPGWFLMGLISLVSGLAVPPVTRSAGRSRVQYAGIAVRETV
;
A
#
# COMPACT_ATOMS: atom_id res chain seq x y z
N MET A 1 -27.63 -20.59 -1.94
CA MET A 1 -26.63 -20.58 -0.87
C MET A 1 -27.35 -20.32 0.45
N SER A 2 -27.06 -21.04 1.53
CA SER A 2 -27.69 -20.76 2.84
C SER A 2 -27.33 -19.34 3.28
N ALA A 3 -28.31 -18.57 3.77
CA ALA A 3 -28.09 -17.20 4.25
C ALA A 3 -26.98 -17.13 5.31
N TRP A 4 -26.88 -18.16 6.16
CA TRP A 4 -25.84 -18.28 7.18
C TRP A 4 -24.44 -18.51 6.60
N ILE A 5 -24.34 -19.28 5.52
CA ILE A 5 -23.06 -19.47 4.81
C ILE A 5 -22.63 -18.15 4.16
N GLY A 6 -23.56 -17.44 3.52
CA GLY A 6 -23.29 -16.11 2.95
C GLY A 6 -22.82 -15.11 4.01
N ALA A 7 -23.52 -15.04 5.14
CA ALA A 7 -23.15 -14.18 6.26
C ALA A 7 -21.76 -14.51 6.80
N ALA A 8 -21.45 -15.78 7.01
CA ALA A 8 -20.13 -16.21 7.49
C ALA A 8 -19.01 -15.82 6.52
N LEU A 9 -19.22 -15.98 5.21
CA LEU A 9 -18.26 -15.58 4.18
C LEU A 9 -18.03 -14.06 4.17
N ILE A 10 -19.09 -13.27 4.25
CA ILE A 10 -18.98 -11.81 4.30
C ILE A 10 -18.23 -11.36 5.55
N VAL A 11 -18.61 -11.88 6.73
CA VAL A 11 -17.95 -11.53 8.00
C VAL A 11 -16.48 -11.93 7.97
N GLY A 12 -16.16 -13.14 7.50
CA GLY A 12 -14.78 -13.58 7.33
C GLY A 12 -13.99 -12.67 6.37
N GLY A 13 -14.61 -12.29 5.25
CA GLY A 13 -14.02 -11.36 4.28
C GLY A 13 -13.73 -9.99 4.89
N VAL A 14 -14.67 -9.41 5.64
CA VAL A 14 -14.50 -8.13 6.34
C VAL A 14 -13.36 -8.20 7.34
N ILE A 15 -13.30 -9.25 8.17
CA ILE A 15 -12.22 -9.41 9.15
C ILE A 15 -10.86 -9.47 8.45
N ILE A 16 -10.73 -10.30 7.42
CA ILE A 16 -9.48 -10.44 6.65
C ILE A 16 -9.09 -9.10 6.01
N HIS A 17 -10.07 -8.41 5.43
CA HIS A 17 -9.86 -7.12 4.79
C HIS A 17 -9.39 -6.06 5.79
N SER A 18 -10.09 -5.89 6.91
CA SER A 18 -9.73 -4.90 7.93
C SER A 18 -8.36 -5.17 8.56
N VAL A 19 -8.00 -6.43 8.81
CA VAL A 19 -6.64 -6.76 9.29
C VAL A 19 -5.59 -6.37 8.25
N GLY A 20 -5.86 -6.65 6.97
CA GLY A 20 -4.99 -6.25 5.87
C GLY A 20 -4.83 -4.73 5.75
N GLU A 21 -5.93 -3.98 5.86
CA GLU A 21 -5.93 -2.51 5.86
C GLU A 21 -5.09 -1.95 7.01
N LEU A 22 -5.24 -2.49 8.23
CA LEU A 22 -4.46 -2.04 9.38
C LEU A 22 -2.96 -2.30 9.19
N TRP A 23 -2.57 -3.46 8.68
CA TRP A 23 -1.17 -3.74 8.37
C TRP A 23 -0.62 -2.85 7.26
N GLN A 24 -1.40 -2.63 6.21
CA GLN A 24 -1.02 -1.77 5.10
C GLN A 24 -0.87 -0.31 5.55
N ALA A 25 -1.79 0.20 6.37
CA ALA A 25 -1.73 1.54 6.93
C ALA A 25 -0.52 1.73 7.86
N ALA A 26 -0.29 0.80 8.78
CA ALA A 26 0.86 0.84 9.69
C ALA A 26 2.19 0.78 8.93
N GLY A 27 2.33 -0.17 8.00
CA GLY A 27 3.55 -0.33 7.21
C GLY A 27 3.82 0.86 6.27
N GLY A 28 2.78 1.42 5.64
CA GLY A 28 2.91 2.60 4.79
C GLY A 28 3.36 3.83 5.57
N PHE A 29 2.75 4.07 6.73
CA PHE A 29 3.13 5.17 7.61
C PHE A 29 4.56 5.00 8.14
N GLU A 30 4.93 3.83 8.65
CA GLU A 30 6.28 3.55 9.13
C GLU A 30 7.31 3.75 8.01
N ALA A 31 7.06 3.21 6.82
CA ALA A 31 7.96 3.37 5.68
C ALA A 31 8.17 4.84 5.29
N SER A 32 7.12 5.66 5.29
CA SER A 32 7.23 7.10 5.00
C SER A 32 8.06 7.87 6.03
N ASN A 33 8.07 7.42 7.29
CA ASN A 33 8.86 8.04 8.36
C ASN A 33 10.30 7.53 8.41
N VAL A 34 10.50 6.21 8.36
CA VAL A 34 11.82 5.56 8.50
C VAL A 34 12.73 5.85 7.30
N LEU A 35 12.17 5.90 6.09
CA LEU A 35 12.94 6.20 4.89
C LEU A 35 13.23 7.70 4.72
N ALA A 36 12.51 8.58 5.42
CA ALA A 36 12.69 10.02 5.30
C ALA A 36 14.03 10.48 5.90
N PRO A 37 14.80 11.29 5.17
CA PRO A 37 15.88 12.11 5.74
C PRO A 37 15.29 13.17 6.71
N PRO A 38 16.01 13.55 7.78
CA PRO A 38 15.55 14.56 8.75
C PRO A 38 15.06 15.86 8.11
N GLU A 39 15.75 16.31 7.06
CA GLU A 39 15.48 17.53 6.30
C GLU A 39 14.30 17.43 5.33
N ALA A 40 13.79 16.23 5.05
CA ALA A 40 12.78 15.98 4.01
C ALA A 40 11.54 15.19 4.48
N ILE A 41 11.34 15.04 5.80
CA ILE A 41 10.16 14.36 6.39
C ILE A 41 8.85 14.87 5.81
N GLY A 42 8.68 16.20 5.70
CA GLY A 42 7.47 16.81 5.16
C GLY A 42 7.20 16.43 3.69
N GLN A 43 8.25 16.22 2.90
CA GLN A 43 8.11 15.80 1.49
C GLN A 43 7.66 14.34 1.40
N TYR A 44 8.24 13.45 2.21
CA TYR A 44 7.85 12.04 2.26
C TYR A 44 6.40 11.86 2.75
N LEU A 45 6.00 12.59 3.80
CA LEU A 45 4.61 12.59 4.28
C LEU A 45 3.65 13.22 3.26
N GLY A 46 4.09 14.25 2.53
CA GLY A 46 3.33 14.83 1.42
C GLY A 46 3.08 13.83 0.30
N VAL A 47 4.09 13.07 -0.12
CA VAL A 47 3.96 12.01 -1.14
C VAL A 47 3.05 10.89 -0.64
N PHE A 48 3.20 10.48 0.61
CA PHE A 48 2.33 9.47 1.23
C PHE A 48 0.86 9.92 1.23
N GLY A 49 0.58 11.13 1.70
CA GLY A 49 -0.77 11.70 1.70
C GLY A 49 -1.35 11.89 0.29
N PHE A 50 -0.53 12.30 -0.68
CA PHE A 50 -0.95 12.39 -2.07
C PHE A 50 -1.35 11.03 -2.65
N GLY A 51 -0.61 9.96 -2.31
CA GLY A 51 -0.95 8.59 -2.68
C GLY A 51 -2.33 8.17 -2.15
N ILE A 52 -2.65 8.52 -0.90
CA ILE A 52 -3.98 8.29 -0.31
C ILE A 52 -5.05 9.05 -1.08
N ALA A 53 -4.85 10.36 -1.31
CA ALA A 53 -5.82 11.20 -2.02
C ALA A 53 -6.09 10.71 -3.45
N LEU A 54 -5.06 10.23 -4.16
CA LEU A 54 -5.22 9.60 -5.47
C LEU A 54 -6.03 8.32 -5.40
N ALA A 55 -5.77 7.45 -4.41
CA ALA A 55 -6.51 6.22 -4.22
C ALA A 55 -7.99 6.49 -3.92
N GLU A 56 -8.29 7.48 -3.08
CA GLU A 56 -9.67 7.90 -2.78
C GLU A 56 -10.36 8.51 -4.01
N SER A 57 -9.63 9.25 -4.84
CA SER A 57 -10.20 9.90 -6.04
C SER A 57 -10.48 8.91 -7.17
N LEU A 58 -9.56 7.97 -7.40
CA LEU A 58 -9.66 7.00 -8.51
C LEU A 58 -10.36 5.70 -8.10
N GLY A 59 -10.35 5.36 -6.82
CA GLY A 59 -10.88 4.12 -6.26
C GLY A 59 -12.32 3.85 -6.70
N PRO A 60 -13.28 4.79 -6.54
CA PRO A 60 -14.66 4.60 -6.97
C PRO A 60 -14.78 4.32 -8.47
N ALA A 61 -14.08 5.09 -9.31
CA ALA A 61 -14.13 4.91 -10.76
C ALA A 61 -13.55 3.55 -11.20
N LEU A 62 -12.42 3.14 -10.61
CA LEU A 62 -11.79 1.85 -10.87
C LEU A 62 -12.68 0.69 -10.41
N LEU A 63 -13.30 0.81 -9.24
CA LEU A 63 -14.22 -0.19 -8.70
C LEU A 63 -15.47 -0.33 -9.58
N THR A 64 -16.07 0.79 -9.99
CA THR A 64 -17.22 0.81 -10.89
C THR A 64 -16.89 0.20 -12.25
N PHE A 65 -15.80 0.64 -12.88
CA PHE A 65 -15.36 0.11 -14.17
C PHE A 65 -15.11 -1.41 -14.08
N SER A 66 -14.38 -1.85 -13.05
CA SER A 66 -14.06 -3.27 -12.88
C SER A 66 -15.29 -4.12 -12.58
N GLY A 67 -16.19 -3.65 -11.72
CA GLY A 67 -17.37 -4.40 -11.32
C GLY A 67 -18.46 -4.44 -12.39
N ILE A 68 -18.63 -3.38 -13.17
CA ILE A 68 -19.72 -3.23 -14.14
C ILE A 68 -19.27 -3.58 -15.56
N GLU A 69 -18.20 -2.97 -16.07
CA GLU A 69 -17.77 -3.15 -17.46
C GLU A 69 -17.08 -4.50 -17.67
N LEU A 70 -16.26 -4.92 -16.69
CA LEU A 70 -15.57 -6.21 -16.75
C LEU A 70 -16.37 -7.34 -16.07
N GLY A 71 -17.33 -7.04 -15.21
CA GLY A 71 -18.12 -8.04 -14.49
C GLY A 71 -17.27 -8.92 -13.56
N GLN A 72 -17.48 -10.24 -13.59
CA GLN A 72 -16.77 -11.20 -12.73
C GLN A 72 -15.23 -11.17 -12.86
N PRO A 73 -14.61 -11.14 -14.06
CA PRO A 73 -13.16 -11.07 -14.18
C PRO A 73 -12.54 -9.78 -13.62
N GLY A 74 -13.29 -8.68 -13.56
CA GLY A 74 -12.80 -7.43 -12.96
C GLY A 74 -12.45 -7.58 -11.48
N TRP A 75 -13.18 -8.40 -10.73
CA TRP A 75 -12.88 -8.68 -9.32
C TRP A 75 -11.57 -9.46 -9.15
N PHE A 76 -11.29 -10.43 -10.02
CA PHE A 76 -10.02 -11.14 -10.01
C PHE A 76 -8.85 -10.24 -10.40
N LEU A 77 -9.05 -9.31 -11.34
CA LEU A 77 -8.04 -8.32 -11.71
C LEU A 77 -7.69 -7.42 -10.52
N MET A 78 -8.69 -6.92 -9.79
CA MET A 78 -8.47 -6.12 -8.57
C MET A 78 -7.71 -6.91 -7.51
N GLY A 79 -8.09 -8.17 -7.28
CA GLY A 79 -7.37 -9.07 -6.37
C GLY A 79 -5.91 -9.28 -6.80
N LEU A 80 -5.66 -9.46 -8.10
CA LEU A 80 -4.32 -9.63 -8.64
C LEU A 80 -3.47 -8.37 -8.49
N ILE A 81 -4.02 -7.19 -8.77
CA ILE A 81 -3.32 -5.91 -8.60
C ILE A 81 -2.93 -5.70 -7.14
N SER A 82 -3.86 -5.96 -6.21
CA SER A 82 -3.57 -5.88 -4.77
C SER A 82 -2.51 -6.89 -4.33
N LEU A 83 -2.57 -8.13 -4.84
CA LEU A 83 -1.59 -9.17 -4.55
C LEU A 83 -0.19 -8.78 -5.05
N VAL A 84 -0.08 -8.35 -6.31
CA VAL A 84 1.19 -7.92 -6.91
C VAL A 84 1.75 -6.72 -6.16
N SER A 85 0.91 -5.75 -5.82
CA SER A 85 1.32 -4.57 -5.04
C SER A 85 1.86 -4.99 -3.66
N GLY A 86 1.15 -5.86 -2.94
CA GLY A 86 1.58 -6.38 -1.64
C GLY A 86 2.90 -7.14 -1.71
N LEU A 87 3.13 -7.93 -2.77
CA LEU A 87 4.39 -8.65 -2.98
C LEU A 87 5.55 -7.74 -3.40
N ALA A 88 5.27 -6.63 -4.08
CA ALA A 88 6.29 -5.68 -4.52
C ALA A 88 6.80 -4.77 -3.40
N VAL A 89 5.98 -4.50 -2.37
CA VAL A 89 6.34 -3.58 -1.28
C VAL A 89 7.59 -4.02 -0.49
N PRO A 90 7.72 -5.27 0.02
CA PRO A 90 8.90 -5.69 0.79
C PRO A 90 10.25 -5.59 0.06
N PRO A 91 10.41 -6.02 -1.21
CA PRO A 91 11.69 -5.85 -1.91
C PRO A 91 12.00 -4.38 -2.20
N VAL A 92 10.99 -3.55 -2.50
CA VAL A 92 11.17 -2.12 -2.75
C VAL A 92 11.63 -1.39 -1.48
N THR A 93 10.98 -1.61 -0.34
CA THR A 93 11.36 -0.98 0.92
C THR A 93 12.76 -1.42 1.38
N ARG A 94 13.10 -2.70 1.18
CA ARG A 94 14.46 -3.22 1.47
C ARG A 94 15.52 -2.57 0.58
N SER A 95 15.23 -2.35 -0.71
CA SER A 95 16.14 -1.67 -1.64
C SER A 95 16.32 -0.20 -1.26
N ALA A 96 15.23 0.50 -0.91
CA ALA A 96 15.27 1.89 -0.47
C ALA A 96 16.10 2.05 0.81
N GLY A 97 15.92 1.16 1.79
CA GLY A 97 16.71 1.16 3.03
C GLY A 97 18.22 0.99 2.80
N ARG A 98 18.63 0.13 1.86
CA ARG A 98 20.05 -0.05 1.48
C ARG A 98 20.64 1.23 0.88
N SER A 99 19.87 1.91 0.03
CA SER A 99 20.29 3.15 -0.63
C SER A 99 20.50 4.27 0.40
N ARG A 100 19.64 4.36 1.43
CA ARG A 100 19.80 5.32 2.53
C ARG A 100 21.10 5.12 3.32
N VAL A 101 21.43 3.87 3.66
CA VAL A 101 22.68 3.53 4.37
C VAL A 101 23.90 3.94 3.54
N GLN A 102 23.85 3.73 2.22
CA GLN A 102 24.93 4.12 1.32
C GLN A 102 25.12 5.65 1.24
N TYR A 103 24.03 6.42 1.11
CA TYR A 103 24.08 7.90 1.14
C TYR A 103 24.66 8.43 2.45
N ALA A 104 24.22 7.89 3.59
CA ALA A 104 24.76 8.27 4.89
C ALA A 104 26.27 7.99 5.00
N GLY A 105 26.74 6.87 4.45
CA GLY A 105 28.17 6.53 4.42
C GLY A 105 29.02 7.49 3.56
N ILE A 106 28.48 7.96 2.44
CA ILE A 106 29.15 8.96 1.59
C ILE A 106 29.24 10.31 2.31
N ALA A 107 28.13 10.78 2.89
CA ALA A 107 28.08 12.07 3.59
C ALA A 107 29.08 12.11 4.77
N VAL A 108 29.20 11.04 5.55
CA VAL A 108 30.19 10.94 6.64
C VAL A 108 31.62 11.00 6.10
N ARG A 109 31.90 10.39 4.93
CA ARG A 109 33.24 10.38 4.33
C ARG A 109 33.66 11.76 3.79
N GLU A 110 32.74 12.61 3.39
CA GLU A 110 33.06 13.98 2.96
C GLU A 110 33.35 14.93 4.12
N THR A 111 32.88 14.60 5.33
CA THR A 111 33.09 15.41 6.54
C THR A 111 34.38 15.09 7.32
N VAL A 112 35.16 14.09 6.90
CA VAL A 112 36.42 13.64 7.54
C VAL A 112 37.59 13.84 6.59
#